data_AF-A0A956IXB0-F1
#
_entry.id   AF-A0A956IXB0-F1
#
_cell.length_a   1.000
_cell.length_b   1.000
_cell.length_c   1.000
_cell.angle_alpha   90.00
_cell.angle_beta   90.00
_cell.angle_gamma   90.00
#
_symmetry.space_group_name_H-M   'P 1'
#
loop_
_entity.id
_entity.type
_entity.pdbx_description
1 polymer ?
#
loop_
_entity_poly.entity_id
_entity_poly.type
_entity_poly.pdbx_seq_one_letter_code
_entity_poly.pdbx_strand_id
1 'polypeptide(L)'
;VLDRAALRPGHPLHRDLLAIRERLLPGAASLWWFRTCETLGALPGQDFARRFTDLMGARIAGHTYIIGPWQSGLHTLAPGVAPAWSPGEGLAEGTIAAPARARWSRQGEPNTIHCLQGQVPEGF
;
A
#
# COMPACT_ATOMS: atom_id res chain seq x y z
N VAL A 1 2.42 10.06 -11.94
CA VAL A 1 2.50 8.81 -11.15
C VAL A 1 2.26 9.16 -9.70
N LEU A 2 1.54 8.33 -8.94
CA LEU A 2 1.35 8.54 -7.51
C LEU A 2 2.47 7.83 -6.76
N ASP A 3 3.48 8.58 -6.35
CA ASP A 3 4.65 8.09 -5.64
C ASP A 3 4.97 8.99 -4.43
N ARG A 4 6.13 8.77 -3.78
CA ARG A 4 6.57 9.59 -2.65
C ARG A 4 6.69 11.08 -2.97
N ALA A 5 7.05 11.46 -4.20
CA ALA A 5 7.20 12.86 -4.57
C ALA A 5 5.83 13.56 -4.63
N ALA A 6 4.79 12.82 -5.04
CA ALA A 6 3.41 13.33 -5.07
C ALA A 6 2.88 13.76 -3.70
N LEU A 7 3.44 13.23 -2.62
CA LEU A 7 3.06 13.53 -1.23
C LEU A 7 3.69 14.82 -0.70
N ARG A 8 4.62 15.44 -1.43
CA ARG A 8 5.32 16.66 -1.01
C ARG A 8 4.55 17.92 -1.41
N PRO A 9 4.58 18.97 -0.57
CA PRO A 9 4.12 20.30 -0.99
C PRO A 9 4.79 20.74 -2.30
N GLY A 10 4.02 21.37 -3.18
CA GLY A 10 4.48 21.86 -4.49
C GLY A 10 4.38 20.84 -5.63
N HIS A 11 4.14 19.56 -5.37
CA HIS A 11 3.83 18.61 -6.44
C HIS A 11 2.41 18.89 -7.00
N PRO A 12 2.19 18.80 -8.33
CA PRO A 12 0.87 19.08 -8.93
C PRO A 12 -0.29 18.30 -8.30
N LEU A 13 -0.06 17.04 -7.92
CA LEU A 13 -1.07 16.17 -7.28
C LEU A 13 -1.32 16.48 -5.80
N HIS A 14 -0.44 17.23 -5.13
CA HIS A 14 -0.51 17.38 -3.67
C HIS A 14 -1.79 18.09 -3.23
N ARG A 15 -2.21 19.14 -3.97
CA ARG A 15 -3.44 19.88 -3.69
C ARG A 15 -4.67 18.97 -3.77
N ASP A 16 -4.71 18.11 -4.79
CA ASP A 16 -5.86 17.24 -5.02
C ASP A 16 -5.91 16.11 -3.98
N LEU A 17 -4.76 15.61 -3.52
CA LEU A 17 -4.68 14.68 -2.39
C LEU A 17 -5.22 15.30 -1.09
N LEU A 18 -4.87 16.56 -0.80
CA LEU A 18 -5.43 17.27 0.34
C LEU A 18 -6.94 17.47 0.20
N ALA A 19 -7.43 17.81 -0.99
CA ALA A 19 -8.88 17.94 -1.23
C ALA A 19 -9.63 16.61 -1.03
N ILE A 20 -9.03 15.47 -1.37
CA ILE A 20 -9.61 14.16 -1.08
C ILE A 20 -9.60 13.88 0.42
N ARG A 21 -8.49 14.18 1.12
CA ARG A 21 -8.36 14.01 2.56
C ARG A 21 -9.48 14.70 3.33
N GLU A 22 -9.83 15.95 2.98
CA GLU A 22 -10.90 16.70 3.64
C GLU A 22 -12.29 16.05 3.48
N ARG A 23 -12.43 15.06 2.58
CA ARG A 23 -13.67 14.30 2.36
C ARG A 23 -13.68 12.93 3.03
N LEU A 24 -12.58 12.53 3.65
CA LEU A 24 -12.46 11.25 4.35
C LEU A 24 -13.11 11.32 5.73
N LEU A 25 -13.54 10.16 6.23
CA LEU A 25 -14.02 10.04 7.60
C LEU A 25 -12.87 10.27 8.58
N PRO A 26 -13.12 10.97 9.70
CA PRO A 26 -12.08 11.29 10.68
C PRO A 26 -11.57 10.04 11.42
N GLY A 27 -10.45 10.20 12.13
CA GLY A 27 -9.96 9.18 13.07
C GLY A 27 -9.51 7.88 12.42
N ALA A 28 -8.98 7.94 11.19
CA ALA A 28 -8.56 6.77 10.41
C ALA A 28 -9.69 5.75 10.12
N ALA A 29 -10.95 6.18 10.18
CA ALA A 29 -12.10 5.35 9.85
C ALA A 29 -12.17 5.03 8.34
N SER A 30 -11.71 5.94 7.48
CA SER A 30 -11.56 5.68 6.04
C SER A 30 -10.41 4.72 5.73
N LEU A 31 -10.60 3.94 4.65
CA LEU A 31 -9.61 3.05 4.07
C LEU A 31 -9.36 3.44 2.61
N TRP A 32 -8.10 3.65 2.25
CA TRP A 32 -7.66 3.76 0.86
C TRP A 32 -7.05 2.45 0.40
N TRP A 33 -7.71 1.74 -0.52
CA TRP A 33 -7.22 0.47 -1.03
C TRP A 33 -6.53 0.61 -2.39
N PHE A 34 -5.22 0.43 -2.40
CA PHE A 34 -4.42 0.31 -3.62
C PHE A 34 -4.61 -1.07 -4.25
N ARG A 35 -5.29 -1.10 -5.39
CA ARG A 35 -5.43 -2.28 -6.27
C ARG A 35 -4.33 -2.33 -7.33
N THR A 36 -3.18 -1.74 -7.02
CA THR A 36 -1.98 -1.73 -7.83
C THR A 36 -0.98 -2.73 -7.25
N CYS A 37 -0.33 -3.48 -8.15
CA CYS A 37 0.66 -4.50 -7.80
C CYS A 37 1.79 -3.91 -6.93
N GLU A 38 2.33 -4.71 -6.00
CA GLU A 38 3.51 -4.45 -5.14
C GLU A 38 3.63 -3.06 -4.47
N THR A 39 2.52 -2.32 -4.34
CA THR A 39 2.51 -0.96 -3.81
C THR A 39 3.14 -0.85 -2.41
N LEU A 40 3.00 -1.91 -1.60
CA LEU A 40 3.52 -1.99 -0.24
C LEU A 40 4.80 -2.83 -0.12
N GLY A 41 5.31 -3.34 -1.24
CA GLY A 41 6.52 -4.15 -1.28
C GLY A 41 7.79 -3.33 -1.09
N ALA A 42 8.83 -3.96 -0.55
CA ALA A 42 10.15 -3.35 -0.36
C ALA A 42 10.16 -2.07 0.50
N LEU A 43 11.35 -1.51 0.75
CA LEU A 43 11.50 -0.28 1.53
C LEU A 43 10.82 0.94 0.87
N PRO A 44 10.85 1.12 -0.46
CA PRO A 44 10.14 2.24 -1.09
C PRO A 44 8.61 2.17 -0.90
N GLY A 45 8.00 0.98 -1.02
CA GLY A 45 6.57 0.79 -0.80
C GLY A 45 6.19 1.01 0.67
N GLN A 46 7.00 0.52 1.60
CA GLN A 46 6.82 0.77 3.04
C GLN A 46 6.96 2.26 3.43
N ASP A 47 7.93 2.99 2.89
CA ASP A 47 8.06 4.45 3.14
C ASP A 47 6.91 5.23 2.47
N PHE A 48 6.49 4.83 1.27
CA PHE A 48 5.30 5.41 0.63
C PHE A 48 4.06 5.19 1.49
N ALA A 49 3.82 3.96 1.94
CA ALA A 49 2.70 3.57 2.78
C ALA A 49 2.57 4.47 4.01
N ARG A 50 3.66 4.60 4.77
CA ARG A 50 3.72 5.42 5.98
C ARG A 50 3.45 6.89 5.69
N ARG A 51 4.08 7.44 4.65
CA ARG A 51 3.88 8.86 4.29
C ARG A 51 2.47 9.12 3.79
N PHE A 52 1.87 8.16 3.09
CA PHE A 52 0.53 8.28 2.55
C PHE A 52 -0.51 8.24 3.67
N THR A 53 -0.39 7.30 4.63
CA THR A 53 -1.29 7.26 5.80
C THR A 53 -1.16 8.53 6.63
N ASP A 54 0.07 9.01 6.87
CA ASP A 54 0.32 10.26 7.60
C ASP A 54 -0.30 11.48 6.88
N LEU A 55 -0.18 11.57 5.55
CA LEU A 55 -0.76 12.66 4.77
C LEU A 55 -2.29 12.63 4.80
N MET A 56 -2.87 11.45 4.56
CA MET A 56 -4.31 11.28 4.36
C MET A 56 -5.09 11.12 5.67
N GLY A 57 -4.43 10.87 6.80
CA GLY A 57 -5.11 10.60 8.07
C GLY A 57 -6.03 9.37 8.02
N ALA A 58 -5.77 8.46 7.09
CA ALA A 58 -6.61 7.29 6.79
C ALA A 58 -5.77 6.02 6.80
N ARG A 59 -6.44 4.87 7.02
CA ARG A 59 -5.80 3.58 6.81
C ARG A 59 -5.57 3.38 5.31
N ILE A 60 -4.54 2.63 4.96
CA ILE A 60 -4.36 2.13 3.61
C ILE A 60 -4.40 0.61 3.60
N ALA A 61 -4.66 0.05 2.42
CA ALA A 61 -4.42 -1.35 2.12
C ALA A 61 -3.72 -1.47 0.76
N GLY A 62 -2.88 -2.48 0.60
CA GLY A 62 -2.21 -2.78 -0.67
C GLY A 62 -1.43 -4.08 -0.60
N HIS A 63 -0.75 -4.40 -1.70
CA HIS A 63 -0.14 -5.73 -1.89
C HIS A 63 1.39 -5.63 -2.01
N THR A 64 2.11 -6.68 -1.61
CA THR A 64 3.57 -6.83 -1.82
C THR A 64 3.91 -7.66 -3.07
N TYR A 65 2.92 -8.32 -3.68
CA TYR A 65 3.05 -9.17 -4.87
C TYR A 65 2.39 -8.55 -6.11
N ILE A 66 2.70 -9.10 -7.29
CA ILE A 66 1.94 -8.87 -8.52
C ILE A 66 0.58 -9.55 -8.37
N ILE A 67 -0.50 -8.78 -8.51
CA ILE A 67 -1.87 -9.25 -8.28
C ILE A 67 -2.55 -9.70 -9.58
N GLY A 68 -3.41 -10.70 -9.46
CA GLY A 68 -4.25 -11.26 -10.53
C GLY A 68 -5.55 -11.82 -9.94
N PRO A 69 -5.99 -13.04 -10.31
CA PRO A 69 -7.08 -13.73 -9.63
C PRO A 69 -6.82 -13.88 -8.12
N TRP A 70 -5.57 -14.17 -7.77
CA TRP A 70 -5.05 -14.09 -6.41
C TRP A 70 -4.36 -12.76 -6.16
N GLN A 71 -4.49 -12.21 -4.96
CA GLN A 71 -3.87 -10.95 -4.54
C GLN A 71 -3.19 -11.18 -3.20
N SER A 72 -1.91 -11.53 -3.26
CA SER A 72 -1.08 -11.92 -2.12
C SER A 72 -0.41 -10.72 -1.47
N GLY A 73 0.09 -10.93 -0.25
CA GLY A 73 0.77 -9.93 0.55
C GLY A 73 -0.09 -8.71 0.83
N LEU A 74 -1.40 -8.91 1.04
CA LEU A 74 -2.28 -7.84 1.46
C LEU A 74 -1.86 -7.39 2.85
N HIS A 75 -1.59 -6.09 2.99
CA HIS A 75 -1.31 -5.46 4.28
C HIS A 75 -2.10 -4.19 4.42
N THR A 76 -2.40 -3.85 5.67
CA THR A 76 -2.97 -2.57 6.06
C THR A 76 -2.01 -1.78 6.93
N LEU A 77 -2.13 -0.45 6.88
CA LEU A 77 -1.34 0.42 7.74
C LEU A 77 -2.19 1.60 8.18
N ALA A 78 -2.14 1.91 9.48
CA ALA A 78 -2.75 3.10 10.05
C ALA A 78 -1.74 4.26 10.13
N PRO A 79 -2.22 5.53 10.20
CA PRO A 79 -1.33 6.68 10.42
C PRO A 79 -0.49 6.52 11.69
N GLY A 80 0.78 6.93 11.65
CA GLY A 80 1.71 6.80 12.77
C GLY A 80 2.17 5.38 13.11
N VAL A 81 1.68 4.35 12.42
CA VAL A 81 2.10 2.94 12.63
C VAL A 81 3.23 2.58 11.67
N ALA A 82 4.20 1.80 12.14
CA ALA A 82 5.28 1.26 11.32
C ALA A 82 4.85 -0.03 10.61
N PRO A 83 5.29 -0.27 9.35
CA PRO A 83 5.06 -1.55 8.67
C PRO A 83 5.59 -2.73 9.47
N ALA A 84 4.76 -3.77 9.62
CA ALA A 84 5.10 -4.98 10.38
C ALA A 84 5.58 -6.14 9.48
N TRP A 85 5.35 -6.05 8.16
CA TRP A 85 5.74 -7.09 7.21
C TRP A 85 7.20 -6.97 6.78
N SER A 86 7.76 -8.08 6.29
CA SER A 86 9.13 -8.11 5.79
C SER A 86 9.30 -7.23 4.57
N PRO A 87 10.36 -6.39 4.49
CA PRO A 87 10.66 -5.64 3.26
C PRO A 87 11.10 -6.55 2.11
N GLY A 88 11.45 -7.82 2.37
CA GLY A 88 11.73 -8.81 1.32
C GLY A 88 10.49 -9.57 0.83
N GLU A 89 9.33 -9.35 1.43
CA GLU A 89 8.10 -10.04 1.04
C GLU A 89 7.71 -9.67 -0.40
N GLY A 90 7.32 -10.67 -1.19
CA GLY A 90 6.96 -10.49 -2.59
C GLY A 90 8.14 -10.11 -3.51
N LEU A 91 9.36 -9.88 -3.02
CA LEU A 91 10.50 -9.53 -3.87
C LEU A 91 11.00 -10.75 -4.67
N ALA A 92 11.12 -10.59 -5.99
CA ALA A 92 11.69 -11.60 -6.89
C ALA A 92 13.11 -11.22 -7.34
N GLU A 93 13.33 -9.96 -7.72
CA GLU A 93 14.62 -9.47 -8.22
C GLU A 93 14.92 -8.06 -7.72
N GLY A 94 16.20 -7.74 -7.62
CA GLY A 94 16.70 -6.48 -7.06
C GLY A 94 17.00 -6.60 -5.57
N THR A 95 17.00 -5.47 -4.88
CA THR A 95 17.23 -5.39 -3.43
C THR A 95 16.03 -4.79 -2.73
N ILE A 96 15.94 -4.94 -1.40
CA ILE A 96 14.87 -4.29 -0.62
C ILE A 96 14.88 -2.75 -0.73
N ALA A 97 16.02 -2.14 -1.07
CA ALA A 97 16.14 -0.69 -1.25
C ALA A 97 15.87 -0.26 -2.71
N ALA A 98 16.14 -1.13 -3.67
CA ALA A 98 15.96 -0.91 -5.10
C ALA A 98 15.32 -2.18 -5.73
N PRO A 99 14.01 -2.38 -5.53
CA PRO A 99 13.31 -3.54 -6.08
C PRO A 99 13.24 -3.43 -7.60
N ALA A 100 13.50 -4.53 -8.30
CA ALA A 100 13.40 -4.59 -9.76
C ALA A 100 12.15 -5.35 -10.22
N ARG A 101 11.76 -6.41 -9.48
CA ARG A 101 10.60 -7.24 -9.83
C ARG A 101 9.99 -7.89 -8.60
N ALA A 102 8.66 -7.91 -8.54
CA ALA A 102 7.89 -8.67 -7.56
C ALA A 102 7.50 -10.07 -8.08
N ARG A 103 7.20 -10.98 -7.16
CA ARG A 103 6.65 -12.32 -7.44
C ARG A 103 5.17 -12.21 -7.79
N TRP A 104 4.69 -13.13 -8.62
CA TRP A 104 3.26 -13.29 -8.85
C TRP A 104 2.56 -13.87 -7.63
N SER A 105 1.37 -13.35 -7.33
CA SER A 105 0.48 -13.85 -6.28
C SER A 105 0.11 -15.32 -6.51
N ARG A 106 0.02 -16.07 -5.42
CA ARG A 106 -0.41 -17.49 -5.40
C ARG A 106 -1.18 -17.75 -4.13
N GLN A 107 -2.05 -18.75 -4.14
CA GLN A 107 -2.91 -19.08 -3.00
C GLN A 107 -2.15 -19.34 -1.69
N GLY A 108 -0.93 -19.89 -1.76
CA GLY A 108 -0.11 -20.21 -0.58
C GLY A 108 0.78 -19.07 -0.07
N GLU A 109 0.74 -17.90 -0.68
CA GLU A 109 1.53 -16.74 -0.24
C GLU A 109 0.82 -15.99 0.90
N PRO A 110 1.53 -15.17 1.69
CA PRO A 110 0.97 -14.45 2.83
C PRO A 110 -0.28 -13.64 2.47
N ASN A 111 -1.22 -13.52 3.41
CA ASN A 111 -2.39 -12.64 3.33
C ASN A 111 -3.08 -12.60 1.95
N THR A 112 -3.27 -13.78 1.36
CA THR A 112 -3.80 -13.88 -0.01
C THR A 112 -5.33 -13.82 -0.01
N ILE A 113 -5.87 -12.93 -0.83
CA ILE A 113 -7.31 -12.83 -1.12
C ILE A 113 -7.59 -13.13 -2.60
N HIS A 114 -8.85 -13.40 -2.93
CA HIS A 114 -9.29 -13.51 -4.31
C HIS A 114 -9.77 -12.16 -4.86
N CYS A 115 -9.65 -11.92 -6.17
CA CYS A 115 -9.99 -10.63 -6.79
C CYS A 115 -11.46 -10.23 -6.67
N LEU A 116 -12.34 -11.21 -6.48
CA LEU A 116 -13.78 -11.02 -6.25
C LEU A 116 -14.10 -10.60 -4.81
N GLN A 117 -13.12 -10.56 -3.92
CA GLN A 117 -13.31 -10.07 -2.57
C GLN A 117 -13.40 -8.54 -2.57
N GLY A 118 -14.57 -8.02 -2.17
CA GLY A 118 -14.86 -6.59 -2.14
C GLY A 118 -14.46 -5.89 -0.84
N GLN A 119 -13.91 -6.62 0.12
CA GLN A 119 -13.57 -6.10 1.46
C GLN A 119 -12.15 -6.51 1.85
N VAL A 120 -11.43 -5.56 2.46
CA VAL A 120 -10.15 -5.81 3.11
C VAL A 120 -10.43 -6.34 4.52
N PRO A 121 -9.97 -7.55 4.87
CA PRO A 121 -10.12 -8.08 6.21
C PRO A 121 -9.46 -7.20 7.28
N GLU A 122 -9.99 -7.26 8.50
CA GLU A 122 -9.39 -6.57 9.63
C GLU A 122 -8.07 -7.23 10.03
N GLY A 123 -7.01 -6.44 10.22
CA GLY A 123 -5.77 -6.89 10.86
C GLY A 123 -4.65 -7.44 9.95
N PHE A 124 -4.75 -7.28 8.62
CA PHE A 124 -3.63 -7.56 7.71
C PHE A 124 -2.52 -6.51 7.74
#